data_AF-A0A2P7AKG1-F1
#
_entry.id   AF-A0A2P7AKG1-F1
#
_cell.length_a   1.000
_cell.length_b   1.000
_cell.length_c   1.000
_cell.angle_alpha   90.00
_cell.angle_beta   90.00
_cell.angle_gamma   90.00
#
_symmetry.space_group_name_H-M   'P 1'
#
loop_
_entity.id
_entity.type
_entity.pdbx_description
1 polymer ?
#
loop_
_entity_poly.entity_id
_entity_poly.type
_entity_poly.pdbx_seq_one_letter_code
_entity_poly.pdbx_strand_id
1 'polypeptide(L)'
;MKMKNLEKYRTGGTRGKMKLAIPVPRTPNSRAYRYSPNEAAEPRHFLIGNRVAEIEPTEAQLLRMKQPPGTKKTVCPYSGVIDDDDAFIHPEDIKAARATVEHAAVEDVRSAFREMFSDLGRKHKGITFKAGPSRSKPKPRFRRKDLMRELVCDHCGRDYGVYAISLFCPDCGAPNLALHFAREVELVSAQVDLAEALDNELEELAYRLLGNAHEDVLTAFEATLKVAYRHGVSQRHEDTAPVKPVGNDFQNVARGRKRYVFFGFDPFASLSASELKILELNIQKRHVIGHNLGVIDEKFADLAGNAKIGETVALVGEDIRAFAIVAQKVVAVIDEWLVSLMPPPLLASIPEEQAQVQEPSPAADTPMMVGDLGVLPSRVGLWFAKHDPNGLPGSLGDDTAFRAAFSDVPHRDLDDALAKLEADGYVTLYRMLGPELPRINLTSELFAEFDPVALGTDPAMDAVELIHKVLPANQSVSVEELHKETGWGLRRFNPAISYVLGYIGDGHISRGGSFDYPARSFAVTAEERVALRLFQQQVRS
;
A
#
# COMPACT_ATOMS: atom_id res chain seq x y z
N MET A 1 -7.32 36.47 -16.89
CA MET A 1 -8.07 35.75 -15.84
C MET A 1 -7.08 34.92 -15.02
N LYS A 2 -7.04 35.05 -13.68
CA LYS A 2 -6.19 34.21 -12.81
C LYS A 2 -7.01 32.98 -12.41
N MET A 3 -6.64 31.79 -12.88
CA MET A 3 -7.33 30.53 -12.59
C MET A 3 -6.80 29.93 -11.27
N LYS A 4 -7.17 30.55 -10.15
CA LYS A 4 -6.63 30.22 -8.81
C LYS A 4 -6.90 28.78 -8.37
N ASN A 5 -8.01 28.18 -8.79
CA ASN A 5 -8.38 26.82 -8.41
C ASN A 5 -7.69 25.78 -9.28
N LEU A 6 -7.51 26.04 -10.57
CA LEU A 6 -6.75 25.17 -11.47
C LEU A 6 -5.24 25.23 -11.22
N GLU A 7 -4.72 26.39 -10.77
CA GLU A 7 -3.29 26.56 -10.50
C GLU A 7 -2.77 25.55 -9.46
N LYS A 8 -3.63 25.09 -8.55
CA LYS A 8 -3.31 24.07 -7.53
C LYS A 8 -2.89 22.72 -8.09
N TYR A 9 -3.32 22.41 -9.32
CA TYR A 9 -3.02 21.15 -9.98
C TYR A 9 -1.95 21.33 -11.06
N ARG A 10 -1.39 22.53 -11.24
CA ARG A 10 -0.51 22.85 -12.35
C ARG A 10 0.89 22.32 -12.11
N THR A 11 1.36 21.48 -13.01
CA THR A 11 2.74 20.95 -13.05
C THR A 11 3.58 21.56 -14.17
N GLY A 12 2.98 22.37 -15.06
CA GLY A 12 3.72 23.08 -16.10
C GLY A 12 2.84 23.80 -17.12
N GLY A 13 3.40 24.06 -18.31
CA GLY A 13 2.70 24.73 -19.41
C GLY A 13 2.64 26.26 -19.28
N THR A 14 1.88 26.93 -20.15
CA THR A 14 1.66 28.38 -20.11
C THR A 14 0.28 28.71 -19.54
N ARG A 15 0.00 29.98 -19.24
CA ARG A 15 -1.33 30.41 -18.77
C ARG A 15 -2.48 30.06 -19.73
N GLY A 16 -2.22 29.96 -21.03
CA GLY A 16 -3.20 29.57 -22.04
C GLY A 16 -3.25 28.06 -22.33
N LYS A 17 -2.23 27.30 -21.88
CA LYS A 17 -2.10 25.85 -22.06
C LYS A 17 -1.46 25.25 -20.81
N MET A 18 -2.26 25.10 -19.76
CA MET A 18 -1.80 24.53 -18.48
C MET A 18 -1.59 23.02 -18.62
N LYS A 19 -0.48 22.51 -18.05
CA LYS A 19 -0.32 21.08 -17.77
C LYS A 19 -0.71 20.85 -16.32
N LEU A 20 -1.64 19.93 -16.08
CA LEU A 20 -2.20 19.64 -14.77
C LEU A 20 -1.92 18.19 -14.39
N ALA A 21 -1.65 17.91 -13.12
CA ALA A 21 -1.57 16.57 -12.57
C ALA A 21 -2.44 16.46 -11.31
N ILE A 22 -3.05 15.29 -11.13
CA ILE A 22 -3.75 14.93 -9.90
C ILE A 22 -3.04 13.69 -9.37
N PRO A 23 -2.59 13.69 -8.09
CA PRO A 23 -1.93 12.55 -7.51
C PRO A 23 -2.89 11.34 -7.48
N VAL A 24 -2.34 10.16 -7.73
CA VAL A 24 -3.10 8.92 -7.60
C VAL A 24 -3.48 8.68 -6.14
N PRO A 25 -4.65 8.08 -5.87
CA PRO A 25 -5.03 7.72 -4.50
C PRO A 25 -3.99 6.79 -3.87
N ARG A 26 -3.58 7.10 -2.65
CA ARG A 26 -2.69 6.28 -1.83
C ARG A 26 -3.45 5.66 -0.66
N THR A 27 -2.93 4.55 -0.15
CA THR A 27 -3.37 3.94 1.12
C THR A 27 -2.73 4.65 2.31
N PRO A 28 -3.18 4.39 3.57
CA PRO A 28 -2.53 4.91 4.77
C PRO A 28 -1.02 4.62 4.82
N ASN A 29 -0.59 3.45 4.36
CA ASN A 29 0.83 3.09 4.27
C ASN A 29 1.52 3.62 3.00
N SER A 30 1.01 4.73 2.45
CA SER A 30 1.58 5.44 1.30
C SER A 30 1.69 4.65 -0.01
N ARG A 31 1.01 3.50 -0.14
CA ARG A 31 1.02 2.68 -1.36
C ARG A 31 0.07 3.23 -2.41
N ALA A 32 0.54 3.33 -3.65
CA ALA A 32 -0.25 3.74 -4.79
C ALA A 32 -1.19 2.62 -5.23
N TYR A 33 -2.47 2.96 -5.41
CA TYR A 33 -3.45 2.03 -5.96
C TYR A 33 -3.23 1.82 -7.47
N ARG A 34 -3.20 0.55 -7.90
CA ARG A 34 -3.04 0.14 -9.30
C ARG A 34 -4.11 -0.86 -9.73
N TYR A 35 -4.42 -0.83 -11.02
CA TYR A 35 -5.44 -1.66 -11.64
C TYR A 35 -4.97 -2.13 -13.02
N SER A 36 -4.81 -3.43 -13.17
CA SER A 36 -4.34 -4.09 -14.39
C SER A 36 -5.18 -3.69 -15.61
N PRO A 37 -4.56 -3.25 -16.72
CA PRO A 37 -5.26 -3.03 -17.98
C PRO A 37 -5.70 -4.36 -18.62
N ASN A 38 -5.02 -5.47 -18.31
CA ASN A 38 -5.42 -6.80 -18.75
C ASN A 38 -6.72 -7.24 -18.05
N GLU A 39 -7.79 -7.42 -18.82
CA GLU A 39 -9.11 -7.82 -18.32
C GLU A 39 -9.17 -9.27 -17.85
N ALA A 40 -8.28 -10.13 -18.35
CA ALA A 40 -8.17 -11.52 -17.93
C ALA A 40 -7.37 -11.71 -16.63
N ALA A 41 -6.78 -10.63 -16.08
CA ALA A 41 -6.09 -10.70 -14.79
C ALA A 41 -7.11 -10.80 -13.66
N GLU A 42 -7.01 -11.82 -12.81
CA GLU A 42 -7.89 -11.98 -11.65
C GLU A 42 -7.06 -12.18 -10.38
N PRO A 43 -7.18 -11.29 -9.37
CA PRO A 43 -7.88 -10.01 -9.37
C PRO A 43 -7.12 -8.93 -10.19
N ARG A 44 -7.80 -7.91 -10.72
CA ARG A 44 -7.11 -6.85 -11.51
C ARG A 44 -6.34 -5.84 -10.65
N HIS A 45 -6.66 -5.72 -9.36
CA HIS A 45 -6.15 -4.63 -8.53
C HIS A 45 -4.98 -5.07 -7.63
N PHE A 46 -4.09 -4.11 -7.33
CA PHE A 46 -2.95 -4.29 -6.44
C PHE A 46 -2.46 -2.92 -5.94
N LEU A 47 -1.49 -2.93 -5.03
CA LEU A 47 -0.87 -1.74 -4.44
C LEU A 47 0.64 -1.77 -4.67
N ILE A 48 1.25 -0.61 -4.92
CA ILE A 48 2.71 -0.46 -5.04
C ILE A 48 3.18 0.55 -4.01
N GLY A 49 4.07 0.13 -3.11
CA GLY A 49 4.77 0.98 -2.14
C GLY A 49 6.17 1.39 -2.61
N ASN A 50 6.98 1.87 -1.66
CA ASN A 50 8.34 2.33 -1.93
C ASN A 50 9.32 1.15 -2.02
N ARG A 51 10.59 1.41 -2.32
CA ARG A 51 11.62 0.37 -2.21
C ARG A 51 12.33 0.41 -0.88
N VAL A 52 12.63 -0.77 -0.37
CA VAL A 52 13.60 -0.94 0.71
C VAL A 52 15.00 -0.77 0.11
N ALA A 53 15.73 0.25 0.55
CA ALA A 53 16.99 0.70 -0.05
C ALA A 53 18.16 -0.30 0.07
N GLU A 54 18.01 -1.36 0.85
CA GLU A 54 19.10 -2.29 1.21
C GLU A 54 19.19 -3.51 0.27
N ILE A 55 18.25 -3.68 -0.66
CA ILE A 55 18.19 -4.85 -1.54
C ILE A 55 18.74 -4.49 -2.92
N GLU A 56 20.02 -4.76 -3.12
CA GLU A 56 20.68 -4.69 -4.43
C GLU A 56 20.60 -6.05 -5.15
N PRO A 57 20.05 -6.10 -6.38
CA PRO A 57 19.90 -7.37 -7.10
C PRO A 57 21.24 -7.99 -7.49
N THR A 58 21.43 -9.27 -7.17
CA THR A 58 22.52 -10.09 -7.72
C THR A 58 22.31 -10.41 -9.20
N GLU A 59 23.36 -10.80 -9.92
CA GLU A 59 23.27 -11.22 -11.33
C GLU A 59 22.25 -12.34 -11.56
N ALA A 60 22.19 -13.32 -10.65
CA ALA A 60 21.20 -14.39 -10.69
C ALA A 60 19.77 -13.87 -10.52
N GLN A 61 19.56 -12.85 -9.69
CA GLN A 61 18.25 -12.22 -9.51
C GLN A 61 17.85 -11.38 -10.71
N LEU A 62 18.79 -10.66 -11.33
CA LEU A 62 18.55 -9.88 -12.55
C LEU A 62 18.07 -10.75 -13.72
N LEU A 63 18.64 -11.96 -13.87
CA LEU A 63 18.21 -12.94 -14.87
C LEU A 63 16.74 -13.39 -14.72
N ARG A 64 16.16 -13.20 -13.54
CA ARG A 64 14.76 -13.53 -13.25
C ARG A 64 13.81 -12.36 -13.45
N MET A 65 14.31 -11.15 -13.71
CA MET A 65 13.49 -9.95 -13.87
C MET A 65 13.02 -9.76 -15.31
N LYS A 66 11.82 -9.18 -15.48
CA LYS A 66 11.30 -8.76 -16.80
C LYS A 66 11.78 -7.38 -17.20
N GLN A 67 12.03 -6.52 -16.23
CA GLN A 67 12.50 -5.15 -16.44
C GLN A 67 13.43 -4.72 -15.31
N PRO A 68 14.34 -3.76 -15.56
CA PRO A 68 15.14 -3.18 -14.50
C PRO A 68 14.22 -2.60 -13.43
N PRO A 69 14.55 -2.75 -12.15
CA PRO A 69 13.78 -2.12 -11.11
C PRO A 69 13.75 -0.59 -11.32
N GLY A 70 12.56 0.00 -11.51
CA GLY A 70 12.34 1.45 -11.24
C GLY A 70 12.07 2.25 -12.48
N THR A 71 11.83 1.52 -13.55
CA THR A 71 11.23 2.01 -14.77
C THR A 71 9.88 2.65 -14.50
N LYS A 72 9.45 3.55 -15.39
CA LYS A 72 8.10 4.13 -15.41
C LYS A 72 7.03 3.18 -15.95
N LYS A 73 7.27 1.88 -15.75
CA LYS A 73 6.47 0.78 -16.23
C LYS A 73 6.13 -0.10 -15.06
N THR A 74 4.91 -0.59 -15.07
CA THR A 74 4.38 -1.49 -14.05
C THR A 74 4.18 -2.87 -14.65
N VAL A 75 4.48 -3.90 -13.88
CA VAL A 75 4.13 -5.29 -14.21
C VAL A 75 2.84 -5.64 -13.49
N CYS A 76 1.87 -6.23 -14.18
CA CYS A 76 0.71 -6.81 -13.52
C CYS A 76 1.16 -8.03 -12.68
N PRO A 77 0.96 -8.04 -11.36
CA PRO A 77 1.45 -9.12 -10.51
C PRO A 77 0.71 -10.45 -10.75
N TYR A 78 -0.46 -10.43 -11.38
CA TYR A 78 -1.29 -11.62 -11.64
C TYR A 78 -1.16 -12.17 -13.07
N SER A 79 -0.96 -11.30 -14.07
CA SER A 79 -0.88 -11.71 -15.47
C SER A 79 0.51 -11.56 -16.08
N GLY A 80 1.38 -10.77 -15.46
CA GLY A 80 2.72 -10.49 -15.96
C GLY A 80 2.79 -9.52 -17.14
N VAL A 81 1.66 -8.94 -17.57
CA VAL A 81 1.60 -7.86 -18.59
C VAL A 81 2.37 -6.65 -18.10
N ILE A 82 3.12 -6.02 -19.00
CA ILE A 82 3.92 -4.83 -18.73
C ILE A 82 3.36 -3.68 -19.55
N ASP A 83 3.14 -2.54 -18.90
CA ASP A 83 2.70 -1.31 -19.55
C ASP A 83 3.19 -0.10 -18.74
N ASP A 84 3.03 1.11 -19.29
CA ASP A 84 3.37 2.35 -18.59
C ASP A 84 2.53 2.51 -17.31
N ASP A 85 3.07 3.17 -16.28
CA ASP A 85 2.40 3.32 -14.98
C ASP A 85 0.98 3.91 -15.09
N ASP A 86 0.76 4.80 -16.06
CA ASP A 86 -0.52 5.45 -16.33
C ASP A 86 -1.59 4.46 -16.84
N ALA A 87 -1.19 3.40 -17.55
CA ALA A 87 -2.10 2.35 -18.01
C ALA A 87 -2.69 1.53 -16.85
N PHE A 88 -2.03 1.58 -15.68
CA PHE A 88 -2.49 0.92 -14.47
C PHE A 88 -3.33 1.81 -13.54
N ILE A 89 -3.72 3.02 -13.99
CA ILE A 89 -4.63 3.87 -13.22
C ILE A 89 -6.05 3.35 -13.37
N HIS A 90 -6.74 3.18 -12.24
CA HIS A 90 -8.12 2.73 -12.26
C HIS A 90 -9.03 3.71 -13.03
N PRO A 91 -9.90 3.24 -13.96
CA PRO A 91 -10.74 4.12 -14.79
C PRO A 91 -11.61 5.10 -14.00
N GLU A 92 -12.15 4.64 -12.87
CA GLU A 92 -12.88 5.50 -11.94
C GLU A 92 -12.00 6.61 -11.34
N ASP A 93 -10.73 6.37 -11.07
CA ASP A 93 -9.84 7.42 -10.54
C ASP A 93 -9.50 8.45 -11.62
N ILE A 94 -9.38 8.04 -12.89
CA ILE A 94 -9.31 8.97 -14.04
C ILE A 94 -10.56 9.84 -14.12
N LYS A 95 -11.75 9.24 -13.99
CA LYS A 95 -13.03 9.97 -14.03
C LYS A 95 -13.15 10.97 -12.88
N ALA A 96 -12.72 10.59 -11.68
CA ALA A 96 -12.71 11.47 -10.51
C ALA A 96 -11.71 12.62 -10.65
N ALA A 97 -10.52 12.35 -11.20
CA ALA A 97 -9.53 13.37 -11.51
C ALA A 97 -10.11 14.40 -12.49
N ARG A 98 -10.73 13.95 -13.59
CA ARG A 98 -11.41 14.84 -14.55
C ARG A 98 -12.49 15.70 -13.89
N ALA A 99 -13.36 15.09 -13.08
CA ALA A 99 -14.40 15.83 -12.36
C ALA A 99 -13.83 16.90 -11.42
N THR A 100 -12.70 16.62 -10.76
CA THR A 100 -11.99 17.58 -9.90
C THR A 100 -11.46 18.77 -10.71
N VAL A 101 -10.81 18.51 -11.85
CA VAL A 101 -10.31 19.57 -12.76
C VAL A 101 -11.46 20.41 -13.31
N GLU A 102 -12.53 19.77 -13.80
CA GLU A 102 -13.72 20.45 -14.32
C GLU A 102 -14.36 21.36 -13.27
N HIS A 103 -14.50 20.86 -12.04
CA HIS A 103 -15.03 21.66 -10.94
C HIS A 103 -14.14 22.87 -10.65
N ALA A 104 -12.82 22.68 -10.59
CA ALA A 104 -11.87 23.77 -10.38
C ALA A 104 -11.95 24.84 -11.48
N ALA A 105 -12.04 24.43 -12.75
CA ALA A 105 -12.21 25.33 -13.89
C ALA A 105 -13.51 26.14 -13.80
N VAL A 106 -14.63 25.48 -13.48
CA VAL A 106 -15.93 26.14 -13.33
C VAL A 106 -15.91 27.15 -12.17
N GLU A 107 -15.26 26.83 -11.05
CA GLU A 107 -15.14 27.76 -9.92
C GLU A 107 -14.26 28.96 -10.25
N ASP A 108 -13.20 28.79 -11.05
CA ASP A 108 -12.40 29.90 -11.55
C ASP A 108 -13.23 30.84 -12.43
N VAL A 109 -14.00 30.29 -13.37
CA VAL A 109 -14.92 31.07 -14.22
C VAL A 109 -15.94 31.83 -13.36
N ARG A 110 -16.57 31.15 -12.40
CA ARG A 110 -17.52 31.80 -11.47
C ARG A 110 -16.87 32.88 -10.62
N SER A 111 -15.65 32.67 -10.16
CA SER A 111 -14.91 33.70 -9.41
C SER A 111 -14.64 34.92 -10.26
N ALA A 112 -14.21 34.74 -11.52
CA ALA A 112 -13.95 35.84 -12.44
C ALA A 112 -15.24 36.63 -12.77
N PHE A 113 -16.36 35.93 -13.01
CA PHE A 113 -17.65 36.59 -13.21
C PHE A 113 -18.10 37.35 -11.95
N ARG A 114 -17.97 36.76 -10.76
CA ARG A 114 -18.31 37.44 -9.49
C ARG A 114 -17.48 38.70 -9.29
N GLU A 115 -16.17 38.65 -9.53
CA GLU A 115 -15.29 39.82 -9.45
C GLU A 115 -15.75 40.91 -10.43
N MET A 116 -15.97 40.56 -11.70
CA MET A 116 -16.44 41.50 -12.75
C MET A 116 -17.78 42.15 -12.42
N PHE A 117 -18.77 41.36 -11.96
CA PHE A 117 -20.08 41.90 -11.55
C PHE A 117 -20.01 42.71 -10.26
N SER A 118 -19.13 42.36 -9.32
CA SER A 118 -18.92 43.14 -8.10
C SER A 118 -18.33 44.52 -8.40
N ASP A 119 -17.42 44.63 -9.37
CA ASP A 119 -16.86 45.92 -9.80
C ASP A 119 -17.90 46.78 -10.55
N LEU A 120 -18.80 46.15 -11.29
CA LEU A 120 -19.95 46.80 -11.93
C LEU A 120 -20.97 47.32 -10.90
N GLY A 121 -21.28 46.52 -9.87
CA GLY A 121 -22.15 46.92 -8.76
C GLY A 121 -21.55 48.03 -7.88
N ARG A 122 -20.21 48.09 -7.74
CA ARG A 122 -19.54 49.23 -7.10
C ARG A 122 -19.64 50.53 -7.93
N LYS A 123 -19.68 50.43 -9.26
CA LYS A 123 -19.82 51.58 -10.17
C LYS A 123 -21.26 52.09 -10.32
N HIS A 124 -22.26 51.22 -10.14
CA HIS A 124 -23.67 51.59 -10.26
C HIS A 124 -24.47 51.24 -8.99
N LYS A 125 -24.86 52.27 -8.21
CA LYS A 125 -25.73 52.11 -7.03
C LYS A 125 -27.10 51.57 -7.49
N GLY A 126 -27.40 50.31 -7.16
CA GLY A 126 -28.75 49.73 -7.30
C GLY A 126 -28.85 48.34 -7.94
N ILE A 127 -27.74 47.75 -8.42
CA ILE A 127 -27.77 46.41 -9.01
C ILE A 127 -27.25 45.38 -7.99
N THR A 128 -28.14 44.55 -7.46
CA THR A 128 -27.80 43.44 -6.54
C THR A 128 -27.82 42.12 -7.31
N PHE A 129 -26.66 41.50 -7.49
CA PHE A 129 -26.56 40.19 -8.15
C PHE A 129 -26.61 39.05 -7.11
N LYS A 130 -27.53 38.11 -7.28
CA LYS A 130 -27.56 36.86 -6.50
C LYS A 130 -26.82 35.77 -7.29
N ALA A 131 -25.70 35.29 -6.75
CA ALA A 131 -25.02 34.13 -7.32
C ALA A 131 -25.94 32.90 -7.24
N GLY A 132 -26.06 32.15 -8.34
CA GLY A 132 -26.78 30.87 -8.35
C GLY A 132 -26.14 29.83 -7.43
N PRO A 133 -26.85 28.73 -7.12
CA PRO A 133 -26.37 27.71 -6.20
C PRO A 133 -25.02 27.13 -6.65
N SER A 134 -24.09 27.01 -5.70
CA SER A 134 -22.80 26.34 -5.93
C SER A 134 -23.04 24.90 -6.37
N ARG A 135 -22.31 24.43 -7.38
CA ARG A 135 -22.22 22.98 -7.62
C ARG A 135 -21.51 22.35 -6.42
N SER A 136 -21.95 21.16 -6.03
CA SER A 136 -21.28 20.40 -4.99
C SER A 136 -19.87 20.04 -5.45
N LYS A 137 -18.88 20.19 -4.56
CA LYS A 137 -17.50 19.76 -4.83
C LYS A 137 -17.51 18.24 -5.07
N PRO A 138 -16.75 17.74 -6.07
CA PRO A 138 -16.56 16.31 -6.24
C PRO A 138 -16.08 15.69 -4.93
N LYS A 139 -16.67 14.55 -4.54
CA LYS A 139 -16.27 13.85 -3.33
C LYS A 139 -14.82 13.37 -3.47
N PRO A 140 -13.94 13.62 -2.49
CA PRO A 140 -12.60 13.05 -2.49
C PRO A 140 -12.70 11.52 -2.49
N ARG A 141 -12.02 10.83 -3.43
CA ARG A 141 -11.93 9.35 -3.48
C ARG A 141 -10.76 8.78 -2.67
N PHE A 142 -10.28 9.55 -1.69
CA PHE A 142 -8.91 9.50 -1.18
C PHE A 142 -8.56 8.41 -0.17
N ARG A 143 -9.46 7.49 0.19
CA ARG A 143 -9.10 6.41 1.14
C ARG A 143 -9.32 5.04 0.52
N ARG A 144 -8.23 4.47 0.00
CA ARG A 144 -8.12 3.04 -0.30
C ARG A 144 -7.55 2.37 0.96
N LYS A 145 -8.07 1.20 1.32
CA LYS A 145 -7.49 0.40 2.40
C LYS A 145 -6.28 -0.32 1.84
N ASP A 146 -5.27 -0.51 2.68
CA ASP A 146 -4.23 -1.49 2.40
C ASP A 146 -4.84 -2.89 2.23
N LEU A 147 -4.09 -3.74 1.54
CA LEU A 147 -4.47 -5.13 1.33
C LEU A 147 -3.83 -5.98 2.41
N MET A 148 -4.52 -7.05 2.81
CA MET A 148 -4.04 -7.93 3.87
C MET A 148 -2.69 -8.57 3.51
N ARG A 149 -2.45 -8.84 2.21
CA ARG A 149 -1.21 -9.46 1.76
C ARG A 149 -0.20 -8.44 1.26
N GLU A 150 0.59 -7.91 2.18
CA GLU A 150 1.71 -7.00 1.93
C GLU A 150 3.05 -7.75 1.87
N LEU A 151 3.89 -7.47 0.88
CA LEU A 151 5.13 -8.20 0.62
C LEU A 151 6.22 -7.21 0.20
N VAL A 152 7.47 -7.58 0.50
CA VAL A 152 8.66 -6.95 -0.07
C VAL A 152 9.29 -7.94 -1.03
N CYS A 153 9.52 -7.53 -2.27
CA CYS A 153 10.16 -8.39 -3.27
C CYS A 153 11.62 -8.66 -2.87
N ASP A 154 11.99 -9.93 -2.82
CA ASP A 154 13.32 -10.42 -2.49
C ASP A 154 14.36 -10.20 -3.62
N HIS A 155 13.93 -9.83 -4.84
CA HIS A 155 14.83 -9.47 -5.94
C HIS A 155 15.13 -7.98 -6.05
N CYS A 156 14.15 -7.10 -5.79
CA CYS A 156 14.29 -5.65 -6.03
C CYS A 156 13.87 -4.74 -4.88
N GLY A 157 13.48 -5.32 -3.74
CA GLY A 157 13.10 -4.57 -2.54
C GLY A 157 11.81 -3.78 -2.64
N ARG A 158 11.02 -3.92 -3.72
CA ARG A 158 9.72 -3.25 -3.84
C ARG A 158 8.76 -3.75 -2.78
N ASP A 159 8.22 -2.84 -1.97
CA ASP A 159 7.02 -3.08 -1.15
C ASP A 159 5.76 -3.02 -2.03
N TYR A 160 4.85 -3.96 -1.84
CA TYR A 160 3.61 -4.05 -2.61
C TYR A 160 2.54 -4.84 -1.86
N GLY A 161 1.28 -4.60 -2.22
CA GLY A 161 0.13 -5.32 -1.69
C GLY A 161 -0.66 -6.01 -2.78
N VAL A 162 -1.16 -7.21 -2.52
CA VAL A 162 -2.08 -7.94 -3.41
C VAL A 162 -3.26 -8.56 -2.64
N TYR A 163 -4.34 -8.94 -3.32
CA TYR A 163 -5.48 -9.61 -2.66
C TYR A 163 -5.25 -11.10 -2.42
N ALA A 164 -4.49 -11.72 -3.30
CA ALA A 164 -4.35 -13.16 -3.39
C ALA A 164 -2.88 -13.53 -3.66
N ILE A 165 -2.65 -14.77 -4.07
CA ILE A 165 -1.36 -15.22 -4.56
C ILE A 165 -1.05 -14.50 -5.87
N SER A 166 0.09 -13.83 -5.93
CA SER A 166 0.57 -13.17 -7.14
C SER A 166 1.77 -13.92 -7.71
N LEU A 167 1.91 -13.87 -9.03
CA LEU A 167 2.95 -14.58 -9.75
C LEU A 167 4.23 -13.76 -9.88
N PHE A 168 4.10 -12.43 -10.02
CA PHE A 168 5.21 -11.56 -10.36
C PHE A 168 5.29 -10.34 -9.44
N CYS A 169 6.51 -9.85 -9.20
CA CYS A 169 6.73 -8.52 -8.64
C CYS A 169 6.11 -7.45 -9.54
N PRO A 170 5.35 -6.46 -9.01
CA PRO A 170 4.75 -5.42 -9.84
C PRO A 170 5.74 -4.39 -10.40
N ASP A 171 7.01 -4.48 -10.01
CA ASP A 171 8.07 -3.56 -10.40
C ASP A 171 9.09 -4.25 -11.33
N CYS A 172 9.91 -5.17 -10.82
CA CYS A 172 10.90 -5.86 -11.67
C CYS A 172 10.31 -7.00 -12.51
N GLY A 173 9.10 -7.48 -12.18
CA GLY A 173 8.48 -8.61 -12.86
C GLY A 173 9.05 -9.98 -12.55
N ALA A 174 9.96 -10.11 -11.56
CA ALA A 174 10.48 -11.41 -11.14
C ALA A 174 9.38 -12.31 -10.59
N PRO A 175 9.40 -13.63 -10.89
CA PRO A 175 8.51 -14.58 -10.24
C PRO A 175 8.72 -14.57 -8.72
N ASN A 176 7.62 -14.43 -8.00
CA ASN A 176 7.59 -14.32 -6.53
C ASN A 176 6.69 -15.41 -5.89
N LEU A 177 6.34 -16.45 -6.63
CA LEU A 177 5.42 -17.48 -6.16
C LEU A 177 5.99 -18.20 -4.93
N ALA A 178 7.30 -18.47 -4.95
CA ALA A 178 8.03 -19.02 -3.81
C ALA A 178 8.01 -18.10 -2.58
N LEU A 179 8.22 -16.79 -2.78
CA LEU A 179 8.13 -15.77 -1.72
C LEU A 179 6.72 -15.73 -1.11
N HIS A 180 5.69 -15.75 -1.95
CA HIS A 180 4.31 -15.83 -1.50
C HIS A 180 4.09 -17.06 -0.62
N PHE A 181 4.50 -18.23 -1.07
CA PHE A 181 4.28 -19.47 -0.32
C PHE A 181 5.13 -19.54 0.96
N ALA A 182 6.35 -19.01 0.96
CA ALA A 182 7.19 -18.92 2.16
C ALA A 182 6.48 -18.18 3.30
N ARG A 183 5.81 -17.06 2.99
CA ARG A 183 4.98 -16.35 3.96
C ARG A 183 3.82 -17.20 4.50
N GLU A 184 3.23 -18.07 3.69
CA GLU A 184 2.21 -19.01 4.19
C GLU A 184 2.80 -20.01 5.18
N VAL A 185 4.01 -20.51 4.90
CA VAL A 185 4.73 -21.41 5.81
C VAL A 185 4.98 -20.72 7.16
N GLU A 186 5.34 -19.43 7.16
CA GLU A 186 5.52 -18.63 8.38
C GLU A 186 4.20 -18.48 9.16
N LEU A 187 3.10 -18.14 8.49
CA LEU A 187 1.79 -17.98 9.13
C LEU A 187 1.27 -19.30 9.70
N VAL A 188 1.39 -20.40 8.95
CA VAL A 188 1.06 -21.75 9.42
C VAL A 188 1.91 -22.11 10.63
N SER A 189 3.21 -21.82 10.59
CA SER A 189 4.10 -22.07 11.72
C SER A 189 3.65 -21.32 12.98
N ALA A 190 3.28 -20.05 12.85
CA ALA A 190 2.76 -19.25 13.96
C ALA A 190 1.42 -19.79 14.49
N GLN A 191 0.53 -20.32 13.64
CA GLN A 191 -0.70 -20.99 14.08
C GLN A 191 -0.41 -22.26 14.87
N VAL A 192 0.58 -23.05 14.43
CA VAL A 192 1.02 -24.25 15.16
C VAL A 192 1.62 -23.86 16.51
N ASP A 193 2.50 -22.85 16.55
CA ASP A 193 3.08 -22.33 17.81
C ASP A 193 1.99 -21.90 18.79
N LEU A 194 0.96 -21.20 18.30
CA LEU A 194 -0.18 -20.79 19.11
C LEU A 194 -0.96 -21.99 19.67
N ALA A 195 -1.17 -23.03 18.87
CA ALA A 195 -1.87 -24.23 19.29
C ALA A 195 -1.07 -25.02 20.34
N GLU A 196 0.25 -25.16 20.15
CA GLU A 196 1.16 -25.87 21.07
C GLU A 196 1.37 -25.13 22.40
N ALA A 197 1.17 -23.82 22.42
CA ALA A 197 1.25 -22.99 23.63
C ALA A 197 -0.02 -23.02 24.50
N LEU A 198 -1.12 -23.63 24.03
CA LEU A 198 -2.37 -23.71 24.80
C LEU A 198 -2.26 -24.74 25.93
N ASP A 199 -2.90 -24.43 27.06
CA ASP A 199 -3.03 -25.36 28.18
C ASP A 199 -3.85 -26.60 27.79
N ASN A 200 -3.57 -27.74 28.44
CA ASN A 200 -4.27 -29.01 28.19
C ASN A 200 -5.79 -28.94 28.38
N GLU A 201 -6.30 -27.97 29.16
CA GLU A 201 -7.74 -27.74 29.32
C GLU A 201 -8.43 -27.21 28.05
N LEU A 202 -7.64 -26.75 27.07
CA LEU A 202 -8.07 -26.21 25.78
C LEU A 202 -7.73 -27.15 24.61
N GLU A 203 -7.61 -28.46 24.85
CA GLU A 203 -7.21 -29.47 23.86
C GLU A 203 -8.06 -29.41 22.57
N GLU A 204 -9.38 -29.23 22.68
CA GLU A 204 -10.25 -29.12 21.49
C GLU A 204 -9.93 -27.87 20.65
N LEU A 205 -9.61 -26.75 21.30
CA LEU A 205 -9.22 -25.53 20.61
C LEU A 205 -7.86 -25.71 19.93
N ALA A 206 -6.88 -26.30 20.62
CA ALA A 206 -5.57 -26.62 20.05
C ALA A 206 -5.72 -27.52 18.82
N TYR A 207 -6.54 -28.58 18.91
CA TYR A 207 -6.82 -29.48 17.80
C TYR A 207 -7.44 -28.74 16.59
N ARG A 208 -8.39 -27.83 16.83
CA ARG A 208 -9.01 -27.02 15.75
C ARG A 208 -8.01 -26.07 15.11
N LEU A 209 -7.13 -25.44 15.89
CA LEU A 209 -6.07 -24.57 15.36
C LEU A 209 -5.09 -25.36 14.49
N LEU A 210 -4.65 -26.55 14.92
CA LEU A 210 -3.82 -27.43 14.11
C LEU A 210 -4.54 -27.90 12.84
N GLY A 211 -5.83 -28.19 12.93
CA GLY A 211 -6.67 -28.55 11.78
C GLY A 211 -6.75 -27.42 10.74
N ASN A 212 -6.91 -26.18 11.20
CA ASN A 212 -6.90 -24.98 10.35
C ASN A 212 -5.52 -24.75 9.73
N ALA A 213 -4.44 -24.84 10.51
CA ALA A 213 -3.08 -24.69 10.02
C ALA A 213 -2.76 -25.71 8.92
N HIS A 214 -3.17 -26.97 9.11
CA HIS A 214 -3.04 -28.00 8.08
C HIS A 214 -3.87 -27.68 6.83
N GLU A 215 -5.12 -27.20 6.98
CA GLU A 215 -5.97 -26.79 5.87
C GLU A 215 -5.39 -25.60 5.09
N ASP A 216 -4.79 -24.63 5.78
CA ASP A 216 -4.18 -23.45 5.19
C ASP A 216 -3.00 -23.85 4.28
N VAL A 217 -2.13 -24.78 4.71
CA VAL A 217 -1.05 -25.32 3.86
C VAL A 217 -1.61 -25.87 2.55
N LEU A 218 -2.63 -26.76 2.62
CA LEU A 218 -3.18 -27.40 1.44
C LEU A 218 -3.90 -26.39 0.54
N THR A 219 -4.64 -25.45 1.13
CA THR A 219 -5.39 -24.42 0.39
C THR A 219 -4.44 -23.49 -0.35
N ALA A 220 -3.39 -23.01 0.32
CA ALA A 220 -2.34 -22.21 -0.29
C ALA A 220 -1.62 -23.00 -1.39
N PHE A 221 -1.30 -24.28 -1.14
CA PHE A 221 -0.59 -25.13 -2.09
C PHE A 221 -1.41 -25.34 -3.36
N GLU A 222 -2.68 -25.74 -3.21
CA GLU A 222 -3.58 -25.91 -4.34
C GLU A 222 -3.80 -24.59 -5.11
N ALA A 223 -4.05 -23.48 -4.41
CA ALA A 223 -4.25 -22.18 -5.04
C ALA A 223 -3.02 -21.74 -5.85
N THR A 224 -1.83 -21.93 -5.28
CA THR A 224 -0.53 -21.67 -5.93
C THR A 224 -0.41 -22.45 -7.24
N LEU A 225 -0.62 -23.76 -7.20
CA LEU A 225 -0.55 -24.63 -8.37
C LEU A 225 -1.63 -24.27 -9.41
N LYS A 226 -2.84 -23.87 -8.99
CA LYS A 226 -3.89 -23.42 -9.91
C LYS A 226 -3.54 -22.13 -10.63
N VAL A 227 -3.04 -21.14 -9.91
CA VAL A 227 -2.73 -19.83 -10.49
C VAL A 227 -1.57 -19.96 -11.48
N ALA A 228 -0.50 -20.67 -11.13
CA ALA A 228 0.63 -20.91 -12.04
C ALA A 228 0.22 -21.73 -13.27
N TYR A 229 -0.56 -22.79 -13.10
CA TYR A 229 -1.07 -23.59 -14.22
C TYR A 229 -1.92 -22.75 -15.18
N ARG A 230 -2.85 -21.95 -14.64
CA ARG A 230 -3.71 -21.07 -15.46
C ARG A 230 -2.88 -20.06 -16.26
N HIS A 231 -1.85 -19.49 -15.64
CA HIS A 231 -0.93 -18.60 -16.32
C HIS A 231 -0.17 -19.31 -17.44
N GLY A 232 0.39 -20.50 -17.20
CA GLY A 232 1.06 -21.25 -18.27
C GLY A 232 0.12 -21.63 -19.41
N VAL A 233 -1.15 -21.94 -19.13
CA VAL A 233 -2.16 -22.15 -20.17
C VAL A 233 -2.41 -20.88 -20.97
N SER A 234 -2.48 -19.72 -20.32
CA SER A 234 -2.74 -18.44 -20.99
C SER A 234 -1.59 -17.96 -21.86
N GLN A 235 -0.36 -18.47 -21.67
CA GLN A 235 0.78 -18.16 -22.52
C GLN A 235 0.77 -18.94 -23.85
N ARG A 236 -0.24 -19.79 -24.09
CA ARG A 236 -0.35 -20.56 -25.34
C ARG A 236 -0.94 -19.71 -26.46
N HIS A 237 -0.51 -19.98 -27.69
CA HIS A 237 -1.13 -19.44 -28.89
C HIS A 237 -2.56 -19.96 -29.09
N GLU A 238 -3.42 -19.13 -29.70
CA GLU A 238 -4.87 -19.34 -29.89
C GLU A 238 -5.25 -20.66 -30.58
N ASP A 239 -4.34 -21.26 -31.37
CA ASP A 239 -4.55 -22.52 -32.10
C ASP A 239 -4.53 -23.79 -31.22
N THR A 240 -4.51 -23.65 -29.89
CA THR A 240 -4.48 -24.81 -28.99
C THR A 240 -5.85 -25.18 -28.42
N ALA A 241 -6.16 -26.48 -28.47
CA ALA A 241 -7.43 -27.01 -28.01
C ALA A 241 -7.77 -26.57 -26.58
N PRO A 242 -9.06 -26.30 -26.28
CA PRO A 242 -9.49 -25.78 -24.98
C PRO A 242 -9.07 -26.71 -23.84
N VAL A 243 -8.41 -26.13 -22.85
CA VAL A 243 -7.91 -26.86 -21.68
C VAL A 243 -9.03 -27.13 -20.69
N LYS A 244 -9.16 -28.39 -20.26
CA LYS A 244 -10.17 -28.78 -19.25
C LYS A 244 -9.99 -28.01 -17.94
N PRO A 245 -11.08 -27.59 -17.27
CA PRO A 245 -11.02 -26.97 -15.95
C PRO A 245 -10.24 -27.83 -14.94
N VAL A 246 -9.55 -27.17 -14.01
CA VAL A 246 -8.56 -27.78 -13.11
C VAL A 246 -9.18 -28.40 -11.85
N GLY A 247 -10.48 -28.20 -11.59
CA GLY A 247 -11.20 -28.86 -10.49
C GLY A 247 -10.44 -28.83 -9.17
N ASN A 248 -10.35 -30.00 -8.51
CA ASN A 248 -9.50 -30.27 -7.34
C ASN A 248 -8.28 -31.13 -7.68
N ASP A 249 -7.79 -31.04 -8.92
CA ASP A 249 -6.74 -31.94 -9.43
C ASP A 249 -5.44 -31.85 -8.62
N PHE A 250 -5.15 -30.69 -8.02
CA PHE A 250 -3.93 -30.48 -7.22
C PHE A 250 -4.04 -30.93 -5.76
N GLN A 251 -5.23 -31.37 -5.32
CA GLN A 251 -5.40 -32.17 -4.10
C GLN A 251 -5.17 -33.67 -4.37
N ASN A 252 -4.41 -33.99 -5.42
CA ASN A 252 -4.01 -35.35 -5.76
C ASN A 252 -2.72 -35.29 -6.57
N VAL A 253 -1.63 -35.86 -6.04
CA VAL A 253 -0.30 -35.74 -6.67
C VAL A 253 -0.28 -36.30 -8.09
N ALA A 254 -0.90 -37.46 -8.33
CA ALA A 254 -0.93 -38.07 -9.66
C ALA A 254 -1.71 -37.23 -10.70
N ARG A 255 -2.85 -36.64 -10.32
CA ARG A 255 -3.62 -35.73 -11.18
C ARG A 255 -2.86 -34.42 -11.40
N GLY A 256 -2.29 -33.85 -10.35
CA GLY A 256 -1.47 -32.65 -10.42
C GLY A 256 -0.25 -32.82 -11.34
N ARG A 257 0.47 -33.94 -11.22
CA ARG A 257 1.58 -34.29 -12.11
C ARG A 257 1.15 -34.34 -13.57
N LYS A 258 0.04 -35.03 -13.87
CA LYS A 258 -0.52 -35.09 -15.24
C LYS A 258 -0.83 -33.70 -15.81
N ARG A 259 -1.26 -32.75 -14.97
CA ARG A 259 -1.50 -31.37 -15.40
C ARG A 259 -0.22 -30.68 -15.84
N TYR A 260 0.87 -30.79 -15.09
CA TYR A 260 2.12 -30.09 -15.43
C TYR A 260 2.98 -30.80 -16.47
N VAL A 261 2.82 -32.12 -16.64
CA VAL A 261 3.42 -32.88 -17.77
C VAL A 261 3.01 -32.26 -19.12
N PHE A 262 1.84 -31.63 -19.20
CA PHE A 262 1.41 -30.84 -20.35
C PHE A 262 2.39 -29.73 -20.77
N PHE A 263 3.15 -29.19 -19.82
CA PHE A 263 4.19 -28.18 -20.04
C PHE A 263 5.60 -28.78 -20.12
N GLY A 264 5.72 -30.12 -20.11
CA GLY A 264 6.99 -30.81 -20.29
C GLY A 264 7.82 -31.01 -19.01
N PHE A 265 7.26 -30.79 -17.82
CA PHE A 265 7.97 -31.01 -16.56
C PHE A 265 7.08 -31.65 -15.47
N ASP A 266 7.71 -32.21 -14.44
CA ASP A 266 7.05 -32.73 -13.25
C ASP A 266 7.40 -31.85 -12.04
N PRO A 267 6.44 -31.10 -11.46
CA PRO A 267 6.71 -30.21 -10.33
C PRO A 267 7.03 -30.98 -9.05
N PHE A 268 6.74 -32.28 -8.99
CA PHE A 268 7.03 -33.14 -7.84
C PHE A 268 8.37 -33.87 -7.95
N ALA A 269 9.14 -33.66 -9.04
CA ALA A 269 10.37 -34.41 -9.30
C ALA A 269 11.50 -34.11 -8.31
N SER A 270 11.45 -32.97 -7.61
CA SER A 270 12.42 -32.61 -6.57
C SER A 270 12.21 -33.32 -5.24
N LEU A 271 11.07 -34.02 -5.06
CA LEU A 271 10.75 -34.71 -3.83
C LEU A 271 11.35 -36.11 -3.80
N SER A 272 11.98 -36.46 -2.68
CA SER A 272 12.34 -37.85 -2.36
C SER A 272 11.08 -38.71 -2.13
N ALA A 273 11.26 -40.04 -2.13
CA ALA A 273 10.15 -40.97 -1.90
C ALA A 273 9.45 -40.77 -0.54
N SER A 274 10.19 -40.40 0.51
CA SER A 274 9.63 -40.11 1.83
C SER A 274 8.83 -38.80 1.83
N GLU A 275 9.34 -37.75 1.17
CA GLU A 275 8.65 -36.46 1.05
C GLU A 275 7.37 -36.58 0.22
N LEU A 276 7.43 -37.35 -0.87
CA LEU A 276 6.24 -37.64 -1.67
C LEU A 276 5.16 -38.34 -0.85
N LYS A 277 5.55 -39.29 0.01
CA LYS A 277 4.62 -39.97 0.94
C LYS A 277 4.05 -39.01 1.98
N ILE A 278 4.86 -38.09 2.53
CA ILE A 278 4.38 -37.03 3.44
C ILE A 278 3.32 -36.17 2.76
N LEU A 279 3.59 -35.75 1.52
CA LEU A 279 2.67 -34.94 0.73
C LEU A 279 1.34 -35.66 0.47
N GLU A 280 1.40 -36.90 -0.01
CA GLU A 280 0.20 -37.70 -0.30
C GLU A 280 -0.63 -37.98 0.96
N LEU A 281 0.03 -38.31 2.08
CA LEU A 281 -0.62 -38.56 3.37
C LEU A 281 -1.35 -37.33 3.87
N ASN A 282 -0.71 -36.16 3.88
CA ASN A 282 -1.34 -34.93 4.39
C ASN A 282 -2.46 -34.43 3.47
N ILE A 283 -2.33 -34.58 2.15
CA ILE A 283 -3.44 -34.32 1.22
C ILE A 283 -4.66 -35.20 1.56
N GLN A 284 -4.47 -36.50 1.86
CA GLN A 284 -5.59 -37.35 2.30
C GLN A 284 -6.06 -36.99 3.72
N LYS A 285 -5.16 -36.57 4.61
CA LYS A 285 -5.51 -36.15 5.98
C LYS A 285 -6.54 -35.02 5.98
N ARG A 286 -6.48 -34.07 5.03
CA ARG A 286 -7.52 -33.05 4.88
C ARG A 286 -8.91 -33.64 4.64
N HIS A 287 -9.05 -34.70 3.84
CA HIS A 287 -10.35 -35.31 3.61
C HIS A 287 -10.98 -35.77 4.92
N VAL A 288 -10.18 -36.39 5.79
CA VAL A 288 -10.58 -36.83 7.12
C VAL A 288 -10.98 -35.66 8.00
N ILE A 289 -10.13 -34.63 8.10
CA ILE A 289 -10.39 -33.44 8.95
C ILE A 289 -11.63 -32.67 8.46
N GLY A 290 -11.72 -32.42 7.16
CA GLY A 290 -12.72 -31.52 6.56
C GLY A 290 -14.09 -32.15 6.29
N HIS A 291 -14.15 -33.48 6.08
CA HIS A 291 -15.40 -34.15 5.70
C HIS A 291 -15.84 -35.25 6.67
N ASN A 292 -14.93 -35.84 7.44
CA ASN A 292 -15.25 -36.91 8.39
C ASN A 292 -15.15 -36.45 9.85
N LEU A 293 -15.17 -35.13 10.13
CA LEU A 293 -15.01 -34.56 11.46
C LEU A 293 -13.75 -35.05 12.19
N GLY A 294 -12.69 -35.34 11.43
CA GLY A 294 -11.45 -35.89 11.96
C GLY A 294 -11.47 -37.41 12.20
N VAL A 295 -12.55 -38.12 11.91
CA VAL A 295 -12.65 -39.58 12.13
C VAL A 295 -12.05 -40.35 10.96
N ILE A 296 -11.06 -41.20 11.25
CA ILE A 296 -10.32 -42.00 10.26
C ILE A 296 -11.26 -42.95 9.51
N ASP A 297 -11.21 -42.88 8.18
CA ASP A 297 -11.89 -43.79 7.26
C ASP A 297 -10.96 -44.90 6.74
N GLU A 298 -11.53 -45.89 6.03
CA GLU A 298 -10.80 -47.01 5.42
C GLU A 298 -9.69 -46.52 4.48
N LYS A 299 -9.99 -45.50 3.68
CA LYS A 299 -9.07 -44.98 2.67
C LYS A 299 -7.84 -44.33 3.28
N PHE A 300 -8.00 -43.59 4.38
CA PHE A 300 -6.90 -43.01 5.13
C PHE A 300 -6.12 -44.08 5.90
N ALA A 301 -6.82 -45.07 6.48
CA ALA A 301 -6.19 -46.18 7.21
C ALA A 301 -5.23 -46.98 6.31
N ASP A 302 -5.65 -47.31 5.09
CA ASP A 302 -4.83 -48.01 4.09
C ASP A 302 -3.54 -47.24 3.75
N LEU A 303 -3.63 -45.92 3.69
CA LEU A 303 -2.50 -45.06 3.29
C LEU A 303 -1.54 -44.77 4.46
N ALA A 304 -2.08 -44.60 5.67
CA ALA A 304 -1.30 -44.36 6.89
C ALA A 304 -0.66 -45.65 7.45
N GLY A 305 -1.17 -46.83 7.08
CA GLY A 305 -0.64 -48.16 7.44
C GLY A 305 -0.88 -48.59 8.89
N ASN A 306 -0.84 -47.66 9.83
CA ASN A 306 -1.02 -47.92 11.27
C ASN A 306 -2.22 -47.18 11.88
N ALA A 307 -3.03 -46.49 11.08
CA ALA A 307 -4.18 -45.74 11.58
C ALA A 307 -5.40 -46.66 11.75
N LYS A 308 -6.12 -46.52 12.87
CA LYS A 308 -7.31 -47.33 13.17
C LYS A 308 -8.57 -46.61 12.72
N ILE A 309 -9.41 -47.32 12.00
CA ILE A 309 -10.72 -46.83 11.53
C ILE A 309 -11.59 -46.48 12.74
N GLY A 310 -12.25 -45.32 12.69
CA GLY A 310 -13.16 -44.84 13.74
C GLY A 310 -12.49 -44.05 14.87
N GLU A 311 -11.16 -43.95 14.91
CA GLU A 311 -10.45 -43.06 15.82
C GLU A 311 -10.28 -41.65 15.20
N THR A 312 -10.07 -40.64 16.04
CA THR A 312 -9.73 -39.29 15.59
C THR A 312 -8.30 -39.27 15.05
N VAL A 313 -8.09 -38.67 13.89
CA VAL A 313 -6.77 -38.52 13.29
C VAL A 313 -5.88 -37.62 14.14
N ALA A 314 -4.67 -38.07 14.44
CA ALA A 314 -3.71 -37.26 15.17
C ALA A 314 -3.19 -36.10 14.30
N LEU A 315 -3.22 -34.89 14.87
CA LEU A 315 -2.60 -33.69 14.32
C LEU A 315 -1.40 -33.33 15.17
N VAL A 316 -0.22 -33.39 14.57
CA VAL A 316 1.06 -33.09 15.22
C VAL A 316 1.64 -31.86 14.53
N GLY A 317 2.08 -30.86 15.29
CA GLY A 317 2.61 -29.62 14.74
C GLY A 317 3.81 -29.84 13.82
N GLU A 318 4.71 -30.75 14.20
CA GLU A 318 5.87 -31.15 13.39
C GLU A 318 5.46 -31.70 12.01
N ASP A 319 4.42 -32.54 11.93
CA ASP A 319 3.90 -33.08 10.66
C ASP A 319 3.37 -31.96 9.75
N ILE A 320 2.69 -30.96 10.32
CA ILE A 320 2.12 -29.82 9.58
C ILE A 320 3.25 -28.96 9.01
N ARG A 321 4.28 -28.67 9.81
CA ARG A 321 5.46 -27.93 9.33
C ARG A 321 6.20 -28.72 8.26
N ALA A 322 6.37 -30.03 8.44
CA ALA A 322 6.98 -30.89 7.43
C ALA A 322 6.17 -30.88 6.11
N PHE A 323 4.84 -30.93 6.19
CA PHE A 323 3.96 -30.80 5.03
C PHE A 323 4.15 -29.45 4.33
N ALA A 324 4.20 -28.35 5.08
CA ALA A 324 4.43 -27.01 4.54
C ALA A 324 5.78 -26.89 3.80
N ILE A 325 6.85 -27.44 4.38
CA ILE A 325 8.20 -27.45 3.77
C ILE A 325 8.23 -28.30 2.50
N VAL A 326 7.59 -29.48 2.50
CA VAL A 326 7.50 -30.33 1.30
C VAL A 326 6.71 -29.63 0.20
N ALA A 327 5.59 -28.97 0.53
CA ALA A 327 4.82 -28.18 -0.41
C ALA A 327 5.65 -27.01 -0.99
N GLN A 328 6.45 -26.34 -0.16
CA GLN A 328 7.33 -25.25 -0.58
C GLN A 328 8.36 -25.69 -1.62
N LYS A 329 8.92 -26.90 -1.51
CA LYS A 329 9.84 -27.46 -2.51
C LYS A 329 9.20 -27.62 -3.89
N VAL A 330 7.93 -28.05 -3.93
CA VAL A 330 7.17 -28.15 -5.19
C VAL A 330 6.87 -26.76 -5.75
N VAL A 331 6.51 -25.80 -4.90
CA VAL A 331 6.27 -24.41 -5.33
C VAL A 331 7.53 -23.78 -5.89
N ALA A 332 8.70 -24.02 -5.30
CA ALA A 332 9.98 -23.52 -5.82
C ALA A 332 10.26 -24.03 -7.25
N VAL A 333 9.96 -25.30 -7.55
CA VAL A 333 10.10 -25.84 -8.93
C VAL A 333 9.18 -25.13 -9.91
N ILE A 334 7.94 -24.83 -9.50
CA ILE A 334 6.97 -24.10 -10.33
C ILE A 334 7.41 -22.64 -10.53
N ASP A 335 7.96 -22.02 -9.49
CA ASP A 335 8.49 -20.66 -9.54
C ASP A 335 9.68 -20.54 -10.51
N GLU A 336 10.60 -21.51 -10.51
CA GLU A 336 11.66 -21.63 -11.53
C GLU A 336 11.09 -21.82 -12.94
N TRP A 337 10.05 -22.65 -13.08
CA TRP A 337 9.39 -22.82 -14.37
C TRP A 337 8.75 -21.52 -14.88
N LEU A 338 8.21 -20.65 -14.02
CA LEU A 338 7.69 -19.35 -14.45
C LEU A 338 8.76 -18.48 -15.10
N VAL A 339 10.02 -18.57 -14.67
CA VAL A 339 11.16 -17.89 -15.32
C VAL A 339 11.30 -18.37 -16.77
N SER A 340 11.11 -19.68 -17.03
CA SER A 340 11.22 -20.24 -18.39
C SER A 340 10.12 -19.77 -19.36
N LEU A 341 9.01 -19.23 -18.84
CA LEU A 341 7.93 -18.66 -19.64
C LEU A 341 8.17 -17.19 -20.01
N MET A 342 9.20 -16.57 -19.41
CA MET A 342 9.51 -15.17 -19.65
C MET A 342 10.32 -14.99 -20.93
N PRO A 343 10.19 -13.85 -21.62
CA PRO A 343 11.13 -13.50 -22.69
C PRO A 343 12.56 -13.48 -22.13
N PRO A 344 13.58 -13.75 -22.97
CA PRO A 344 14.95 -13.89 -22.52
C PRO A 344 15.43 -12.65 -21.74
N PRO A 345 16.23 -12.84 -20.68
CA PRO A 345 16.63 -11.77 -19.78
C PRO A 345 17.46 -10.68 -20.46
N LEU A 346 17.39 -9.48 -19.90
CA LEU A 346 17.93 -8.19 -20.39
C LEU A 346 19.43 -8.13 -20.69
N LEU A 347 20.20 -9.18 -20.41
CA LEU A 347 21.62 -9.23 -20.79
C LEU A 347 21.86 -9.13 -22.31
N ALA A 348 20.83 -9.32 -23.14
CA ALA A 348 20.92 -9.20 -24.59
C ALA A 348 20.61 -7.80 -25.16
N SER A 349 20.16 -6.83 -24.35
CA SER A 349 19.87 -5.49 -24.86
C SER A 349 19.92 -4.43 -23.75
N ILE A 350 21.14 -3.98 -23.44
CA ILE A 350 21.36 -2.63 -22.94
C ILE A 350 21.70 -1.79 -24.18
N PRO A 351 20.78 -1.00 -24.76
CA PRO A 351 21.20 0.13 -25.56
C PRO A 351 21.95 1.08 -24.62
N GLU A 352 23.22 1.34 -24.92
CA GLU A 352 24.00 2.41 -24.31
C GLU A 352 23.30 3.75 -24.59
N GLU A 353 22.40 4.16 -23.70
CA GLU A 353 21.91 5.54 -23.66
C GLU A 353 21.99 6.05 -22.22
N GLN A 354 23.23 6.48 -21.91
CA GLN A 354 23.61 7.48 -20.92
C GLN A 354 23.11 7.25 -19.49
N ALA A 355 23.66 6.21 -18.86
CA ALA A 355 23.90 6.23 -17.42
C ALA A 355 25.11 7.14 -17.14
N GLN A 356 24.87 8.37 -16.70
CA GLN A 356 25.83 9.08 -15.85
C GLN A 356 25.47 8.78 -14.40
N VAL A 357 25.86 7.60 -13.94
CA VAL A 357 25.99 7.33 -12.51
C VAL A 357 27.41 7.73 -12.14
N GLN A 358 27.51 8.79 -11.35
CA GLN A 358 28.77 9.21 -10.75
C GLN A 358 28.86 8.50 -9.40
N GLU A 359 29.77 7.53 -9.27
CA GLU A 359 30.07 6.90 -7.98
C GLU A 359 30.66 7.94 -7.01
N PRO A 360 30.28 7.93 -5.73
CA PRO A 360 30.88 8.80 -4.72
C PRO A 360 32.19 8.21 -4.18
N SER A 361 33.18 9.10 -4.03
CA SER A 361 34.40 8.91 -3.23
C SER A 361 34.09 8.94 -1.72
N PRO A 362 34.90 8.34 -0.84
CA PRO A 362 34.42 7.80 0.42
C PRO A 362 34.39 8.81 1.59
N ALA A 363 33.49 8.49 2.52
CA ALA A 363 33.43 8.84 3.94
C ALA A 363 33.19 10.31 4.34
N ALA A 364 31.94 10.60 4.76
CA ALA A 364 31.59 11.21 6.06
C ALA A 364 30.05 11.24 6.24
N ASP A 365 29.58 10.77 7.39
CA ASP A 365 28.25 10.88 8.01
C ASP A 365 27.01 10.77 7.08
N THR A 366 26.40 9.58 7.06
CA THR A 366 25.18 9.25 6.32
C THR A 366 24.02 10.21 6.63
N PRO A 367 23.48 10.97 5.65
CA PRO A 367 22.38 11.89 5.90
C PRO A 367 21.02 11.16 6.01
N MET A 368 20.21 11.52 7.01
CA MET A 368 18.85 11.00 7.21
C MET A 368 17.94 11.32 6.01
N MET A 369 17.29 10.29 5.48
CA MET A 369 16.24 10.35 4.47
C MET A 369 14.88 10.09 5.14
N VAL A 370 13.83 10.78 4.70
CA VAL A 370 12.43 10.54 5.09
C VAL A 370 11.69 10.10 3.83
N GLY A 371 11.27 8.84 3.77
CA GLY A 371 10.66 8.25 2.57
C GLY A 371 11.53 8.37 1.31
N ASP A 372 10.88 8.57 0.15
CA ASP A 372 11.53 8.70 -1.17
C ASP A 372 11.80 10.17 -1.57
N LEU A 373 11.90 11.07 -0.58
CA LEU A 373 11.99 12.51 -0.81
C LEU A 373 13.36 12.98 -1.31
N GLY A 374 14.41 12.20 -1.09
CA GLY A 374 15.79 12.60 -1.33
C GLY A 374 16.38 13.48 -0.21
N VAL A 375 17.70 13.59 -0.16
CA VAL A 375 18.43 14.16 1.00
C VAL A 375 17.98 15.58 1.33
N LEU A 376 17.93 16.47 0.32
CA LEU A 376 17.65 17.88 0.56
C LEU A 376 16.19 18.13 0.96
N PRO A 377 15.17 17.58 0.28
CA PRO A 377 13.78 17.71 0.73
C PRO A 377 13.54 17.09 2.12
N SER A 378 14.17 15.96 2.44
CA SER A 378 14.11 15.39 3.79
C SER A 378 14.73 16.31 4.84
N ARG A 379 15.90 16.90 4.57
CA ARG A 379 16.53 17.89 5.46
C ARG A 379 15.62 19.10 5.68
N VAL A 380 15.01 19.62 4.61
CA VAL A 380 14.11 20.78 4.67
C VAL A 380 12.84 20.47 5.48
N GLY A 381 12.19 19.33 5.23
CA GLY A 381 11.00 18.92 5.98
C GLY A 381 11.29 18.63 7.46
N LEU A 382 12.42 17.98 7.77
CA LEU A 382 12.88 17.77 9.15
C LEU A 382 13.16 19.10 9.86
N TRP A 383 13.72 20.07 9.14
CA TRP A 383 13.94 21.40 9.71
C TRP A 383 12.61 22.06 10.07
N PHE A 384 11.61 22.03 9.18
CA PHE A 384 10.26 22.55 9.48
C PHE A 384 9.63 21.87 10.69
N ALA A 385 9.66 20.54 10.74
CA ALA A 385 9.09 19.79 11.86
C ALA A 385 9.75 20.14 13.20
N LYS A 386 11.09 20.27 13.24
CA LYS A 386 11.85 20.58 14.47
C LYS A 386 11.67 22.01 14.97
N HIS A 387 11.42 22.96 14.07
CA HIS A 387 11.37 24.39 14.39
C HIS A 387 9.94 24.93 14.47
N ASP A 388 8.93 24.13 14.17
CA ASP A 388 7.54 24.50 14.40
C ASP A 388 7.17 24.35 15.89
N PRO A 389 6.64 25.40 16.55
CA PRO A 389 6.40 25.40 17.98
C PRO A 389 5.09 24.72 18.40
N ASN A 390 4.14 24.51 17.48
CA ASN A 390 2.78 24.13 17.86
C ASN A 390 2.11 23.08 16.96
N GLY A 391 2.74 22.60 15.90
CA GLY A 391 2.24 21.56 15.01
C GLY A 391 0.96 21.93 14.27
N LEU A 392 0.70 23.23 14.05
CA LEU A 392 -0.48 23.70 13.34
C LEU A 392 -0.18 23.98 11.86
N PRO A 393 -1.11 23.67 10.96
CA PRO A 393 -1.04 24.17 9.58
C PRO A 393 -1.02 25.70 9.59
N GLY A 394 0.01 26.28 8.98
CA GLY A 394 0.24 27.71 9.13
C GLY A 394 1.42 28.20 8.29
N SER A 395 1.50 29.52 8.15
CA SER A 395 2.66 30.15 7.51
C SER A 395 3.89 29.93 8.37
N LEU A 396 5.03 29.64 7.74
CA LEU A 396 6.33 29.48 8.39
C LEU A 396 6.81 30.73 9.17
N GLY A 397 6.05 31.84 9.15
CA GLY A 397 6.39 33.06 9.87
C GLY A 397 7.62 33.75 9.27
N ASP A 398 8.59 34.08 10.12
CA ASP A 398 9.89 34.64 9.73
C ASP A 398 10.80 33.54 9.16
N ASP A 399 11.11 33.63 7.87
CA ASP A 399 11.94 32.64 7.15
C ASP A 399 13.45 32.92 7.27
N THR A 400 13.87 33.90 8.06
CA THR A 400 15.30 34.26 8.24
C THR A 400 16.12 33.09 8.79
N ALA A 401 15.60 32.38 9.80
CA ALA A 401 16.26 31.22 10.38
C ALA A 401 16.34 30.04 9.38
N PHE A 402 15.29 29.86 8.57
CA PHE A 402 15.27 28.87 7.51
C PHE A 402 16.33 29.18 6.45
N ARG A 403 16.36 30.42 5.95
CA ARG A 403 17.34 30.87 4.95
C ARG A 403 18.77 30.76 5.46
N ALA A 404 19.01 31.05 6.74
CA ALA A 404 20.33 30.88 7.35
C ALA A 404 20.75 29.42 7.40
N ALA A 405 19.83 28.51 7.78
CA ALA A 405 20.07 27.08 7.89
C ALA A 405 20.35 26.37 6.56
N PHE A 406 19.96 26.97 5.43
CA PHE A 406 20.18 26.46 4.07
C PHE A 406 20.97 27.45 3.19
N SER A 407 21.80 28.29 3.81
CA SER A 407 22.61 29.30 3.09
C SER A 407 23.72 28.69 2.22
N ASP A 408 24.08 27.44 2.49
CA ASP A 408 25.00 26.60 1.71
C ASP A 408 24.36 25.99 0.45
N VAL A 409 23.03 26.02 0.35
CA VAL A 409 22.28 25.40 -0.75
C VAL A 409 21.96 26.41 -1.84
N PRO A 410 22.25 26.13 -3.13
CA PRO A 410 21.84 27.00 -4.23
C PRO A 410 20.34 27.25 -4.23
N HIS A 411 19.92 28.49 -4.49
CA HIS A 411 18.50 28.88 -4.46
C HIS A 411 17.61 28.00 -5.35
N ARG A 412 18.13 27.56 -6.51
CA ARG A 412 17.42 26.65 -7.42
C ARG A 412 17.13 25.30 -6.77
N ASP A 413 18.13 24.70 -6.13
CA ASP A 413 18.00 23.38 -5.52
C ASP A 413 17.08 23.42 -4.30
N LEU A 414 17.09 24.54 -3.57
CA LEU A 414 16.15 24.78 -2.48
C LEU A 414 14.71 24.97 -2.98
N ASP A 415 14.49 25.66 -4.11
CA ASP A 415 13.17 25.79 -4.73
C ASP A 415 12.67 24.44 -5.28
N ASP A 416 13.54 23.63 -5.89
CA ASP A 416 13.22 22.27 -6.34
C ASP A 416 12.86 21.37 -5.15
N ALA A 417 13.55 21.52 -4.01
CA ALA A 417 13.25 20.77 -2.80
C ALA A 417 11.90 21.16 -2.17
N LEU A 418 11.60 22.47 -2.12
CA LEU A 418 10.29 22.95 -1.69
C LEU A 418 9.18 22.48 -2.63
N ALA A 419 9.41 22.49 -3.95
CA ALA A 419 8.46 21.98 -4.93
C ALA A 419 8.20 20.48 -4.76
N LYS A 420 9.22 19.70 -4.39
CA LYS A 420 9.07 18.28 -4.07
C LYS A 420 8.21 18.07 -2.82
N LEU A 421 8.45 18.84 -1.75
CA LEU A 421 7.62 18.81 -0.55
C LEU A 421 6.16 19.24 -0.83
N GLU A 422 5.95 20.22 -1.71
CA GLU A 422 4.61 20.63 -2.15
C GLU A 422 3.91 19.54 -2.96
N ALA A 423 4.63 18.85 -3.85
CA ALA A 423 4.08 17.78 -4.67
C ALA A 423 3.58 16.59 -3.85
N ASP A 424 4.23 16.31 -2.72
CA ASP A 424 3.83 15.26 -1.78
C ASP A 424 2.87 15.76 -0.68
N GLY A 425 2.48 17.05 -0.72
CA GLY A 425 1.45 17.64 0.13
C GLY A 425 1.91 18.11 1.52
N TYR A 426 3.21 18.13 1.78
CA TYR A 426 3.78 18.54 3.07
C TYR A 426 3.82 20.06 3.26
N VAL A 427 3.85 20.82 2.16
CA VAL A 427 3.78 22.29 2.21
C VAL A 427 2.85 22.81 1.12
N THR A 428 2.36 24.04 1.30
CA THR A 428 1.71 24.83 0.25
C THR A 428 2.57 26.05 -0.03
N LEU A 429 2.92 26.29 -1.29
CA LEU A 429 3.78 27.39 -1.70
C LEU A 429 2.98 28.51 -2.35
N TYR A 430 3.19 29.75 -1.89
CA TYR A 430 2.63 30.94 -2.53
C TYR A 430 3.76 31.74 -3.18
N ARG A 431 3.88 31.59 -4.50
CA ARG A 431 4.89 32.28 -5.30
C ARG A 431 4.52 33.74 -5.52
N MET A 432 5.41 34.65 -5.10
CA MET A 432 5.33 36.09 -5.39
C MET A 432 6.12 36.43 -6.66
N LEU A 433 5.87 37.59 -7.26
CA LEU A 433 6.67 38.08 -8.40
C LEU A 433 8.02 38.61 -7.89
N GLY A 434 9.10 37.86 -8.08
CA GLY A 434 10.46 38.26 -7.72
C GLY A 434 11.40 37.04 -7.60
N PRO A 435 12.70 37.27 -7.33
CA PRO A 435 13.70 36.21 -7.11
C PRO A 435 13.66 35.61 -5.69
N GLU A 436 12.61 35.86 -4.92
CA GLU A 436 12.49 35.43 -3.52
C GLU A 436 11.88 34.02 -3.43
N LEU A 437 12.28 33.25 -2.43
CA LEU A 437 11.63 31.98 -2.09
C LEU A 437 10.12 32.18 -1.90
N PRO A 438 9.29 31.19 -2.29
CA PRO A 438 7.85 31.25 -2.07
C PRO A 438 7.52 31.40 -0.58
N ARG A 439 6.37 31.99 -0.26
CA ARG A 439 5.84 31.87 1.10
C ARG A 439 5.43 30.43 1.34
N ILE A 440 5.93 29.84 2.42
CA ILE A 440 5.73 28.44 2.77
C ILE A 440 4.65 28.36 3.85
N ASN A 441 3.60 27.60 3.57
CA ASN A 441 2.65 27.16 4.59
C ASN A 441 2.88 25.67 4.86
N LEU A 442 3.07 25.30 6.13
CA LEU A 442 3.17 23.93 6.58
C LEU A 442 1.77 23.30 6.62
N THR A 443 1.68 21.99 6.37
CA THR A 443 0.44 21.22 6.42
C THR A 443 0.46 20.22 7.58
N SER A 444 -0.71 19.65 7.92
CA SER A 444 -0.78 18.60 8.96
C SER A 444 -0.04 17.34 8.53
N GLU A 445 0.02 17.08 7.21
CA GLU A 445 0.70 15.96 6.59
C GLU A 445 2.21 16.01 6.81
N LEU A 446 2.80 17.20 6.89
CA LEU A 446 4.22 17.34 7.25
C LEU A 446 4.49 16.84 8.66
N PHE A 447 3.68 17.24 9.64
CA PHE A 447 3.89 16.78 11.01
C PHE A 447 3.62 15.28 11.14
N ALA A 448 2.59 14.77 10.47
CA ALA A 448 2.31 13.34 10.42
C ALA A 448 3.50 12.49 9.94
N GLU A 449 4.17 12.91 8.87
CA GLU A 449 5.26 12.15 8.27
C GLU A 449 6.60 12.38 8.99
N PHE A 450 6.89 13.62 9.39
CA PHE A 450 8.21 13.99 9.87
C PHE A 450 8.36 13.90 11.39
N ASP A 451 7.29 13.95 12.19
CA ASP A 451 7.39 13.92 13.66
C ASP A 451 7.98 12.63 14.24
N PRO A 452 7.72 11.43 13.70
CA PRO A 452 8.36 10.20 14.19
C PRO A 452 9.87 10.28 14.12
N VAL A 453 10.38 10.97 13.09
CA VAL A 453 11.80 11.12 12.82
C VAL A 453 12.39 12.38 13.48
N ALA A 454 11.62 13.47 13.53
CA ALA A 454 12.07 14.76 14.02
C ALA A 454 12.02 14.86 15.54
N LEU A 455 10.99 14.28 16.16
CA LEU A 455 10.64 14.46 17.57
C LEU A 455 10.50 13.11 18.33
N GLY A 456 10.47 11.98 17.62
CA GLY A 456 10.27 10.66 18.23
C GLY A 456 8.83 10.41 18.69
N THR A 457 7.88 11.25 18.28
CA THR A 457 6.44 11.12 18.55
C THR A 457 5.73 10.65 17.28
N ASP A 458 4.72 9.79 17.42
CA ASP A 458 3.88 9.33 16.31
C ASP A 458 2.48 9.95 16.46
N PRO A 459 2.13 10.96 15.65
CA PRO A 459 0.82 11.61 15.71
C PRO A 459 -0.37 10.67 15.47
N ALA A 460 -0.21 9.58 14.72
CA ALA A 460 -1.28 8.62 14.50
C ALA A 460 -1.51 7.74 15.74
N MET A 461 -0.42 7.29 16.37
CA MET A 461 -0.50 6.58 17.67
C MET A 461 -1.05 7.49 18.77
N ASP A 462 -0.59 8.73 18.83
CA ASP A 462 -1.10 9.73 19.78
C ASP A 462 -2.60 10.01 19.55
N ALA A 463 -3.06 10.03 18.29
CA ALA A 463 -4.49 10.17 17.99
C ALA A 463 -5.32 9.01 18.55
N VAL A 464 -4.79 7.79 18.58
CA VAL A 464 -5.47 6.64 19.21
C VAL A 464 -5.73 6.90 20.69
N GLU A 465 -4.77 7.48 21.42
CA GLU A 465 -4.95 7.86 22.83
C GLU A 465 -6.07 8.91 22.99
N LEU A 466 -6.09 9.94 22.13
CA LEU A 466 -7.16 10.94 22.14
C LEU A 466 -8.53 10.32 21.87
N ILE A 467 -8.62 9.34 20.95
CA ILE A 467 -9.90 8.70 20.62
C ILE A 467 -10.49 7.92 21.80
N HIS A 468 -9.67 7.34 22.67
CA HIS A 468 -10.17 6.68 23.89
C HIS A 468 -10.91 7.65 24.81
N LYS A 469 -10.50 8.93 24.82
CA LYS A 469 -11.14 9.99 25.59
C LYS A 469 -12.35 10.59 24.86
N VAL A 470 -12.33 10.61 23.52
CA VAL A 470 -13.39 11.16 22.68
C VAL A 470 -14.60 10.23 22.57
N LEU A 471 -14.42 8.92 22.41
CA LEU A 471 -15.52 7.97 22.18
C LEU A 471 -16.58 7.90 23.29
N PRO A 472 -16.23 8.03 24.58
CA PRO A 472 -17.22 8.07 25.67
C PRO A 472 -18.02 9.37 25.76
N ALA A 473 -17.61 10.42 25.05
CA ALA A 473 -18.26 11.73 25.15
C ALA A 473 -19.66 11.71 24.51
N ASN A 474 -20.68 12.05 25.31
CA ASN A 474 -22.08 12.15 24.86
C ASN A 474 -22.46 13.57 24.40
N GLN A 475 -21.53 14.52 24.46
CA GLN A 475 -21.71 15.93 24.12
C GLN A 475 -20.55 16.42 23.24
N SER A 476 -20.59 17.69 22.82
CA SER A 476 -19.47 18.30 22.09
C SER A 476 -18.19 18.24 22.93
N VAL A 477 -17.10 17.79 22.32
CA VAL A 477 -15.77 17.72 22.92
C VAL A 477 -15.07 19.07 22.73
N SER A 478 -14.62 19.68 23.82
CA SER A 478 -13.75 20.87 23.80
C SER A 478 -12.31 20.44 23.53
N VAL A 479 -11.66 21.04 22.53
CA VAL A 479 -10.27 20.69 22.17
C VAL A 479 -9.29 21.15 23.24
N GLU A 480 -9.52 22.32 23.84
CA GLU A 480 -8.67 22.86 24.90
C GLU A 480 -8.76 22.03 26.19
N GLU A 481 -9.96 21.56 26.56
CA GLU A 481 -10.14 20.71 27.74
C GLU A 481 -9.51 19.34 27.49
N LEU A 482 -9.73 18.75 26.32
CA LEU A 482 -9.09 17.51 25.91
C LEU A 482 -7.56 17.62 25.94
N HIS A 483 -6.99 18.75 25.51
CA HIS A 483 -5.56 19.01 25.64
C HIS A 483 -5.09 19.03 27.09
N LYS A 484 -5.78 19.79 27.96
CA LYS A 484 -5.44 19.87 29.40
C LYS A 484 -5.47 18.50 30.07
N GLU A 485 -6.40 17.63 29.68
CA GLU A 485 -6.50 16.26 30.21
C GLU A 485 -5.37 15.32 29.78
N THR A 486 -4.67 15.62 28.68
CA THR A 486 -3.54 14.80 28.19
C THR A 486 -2.23 15.12 28.88
N GLY A 487 -2.06 16.36 29.37
CA GLY A 487 -0.78 16.86 29.88
C GLY A 487 0.31 16.99 28.81
N TRP A 488 -0.03 16.89 27.53
CA TRP A 488 0.93 17.00 26.43
C TRP A 488 1.33 18.44 26.15
N GLY A 489 2.45 18.64 25.47
CA GLY A 489 2.77 19.92 24.85
C GLY A 489 1.96 20.12 23.56
N LEU A 490 1.66 21.38 23.20
CA LEU A 490 0.91 21.72 21.98
C LEU A 490 1.48 21.06 20.73
N ARG A 491 2.82 21.01 20.61
CA ARG A 491 3.50 20.44 19.46
C ARG A 491 3.26 18.94 19.24
N ARG A 492 2.99 18.18 20.31
CA ARG A 492 2.57 16.77 20.25
C ARG A 492 1.06 16.65 20.07
N PHE A 493 0.30 17.48 20.78
CA PHE A 493 -1.16 17.41 20.79
C PHE A 493 -1.81 17.81 19.47
N ASN A 494 -1.37 18.89 18.84
CA ASN A 494 -2.03 19.46 17.67
C ASN A 494 -1.98 18.58 16.41
N PRO A 495 -0.86 17.90 16.09
CA PRO A 495 -0.85 16.88 15.04
C PRO A 495 -1.82 15.73 15.34
N ALA A 496 -1.82 15.22 16.57
CA ALA A 496 -2.68 14.11 16.98
C ALA A 496 -4.18 14.47 16.93
N ILE A 497 -4.57 15.66 17.41
CA ILE A 497 -5.98 16.09 17.33
C ILE A 497 -6.39 16.41 15.89
N SER A 498 -5.46 16.84 15.03
CA SER A 498 -5.72 17.01 13.60
C SER A 498 -6.07 15.69 12.91
N TYR A 499 -5.43 14.58 13.32
CA TYR A 499 -5.82 13.23 12.90
C TYR A 499 -7.27 12.91 13.30
N VAL A 500 -7.65 13.14 14.56
CA VAL A 500 -9.02 12.90 15.05
C VAL A 500 -10.02 13.76 14.28
N LEU A 501 -9.77 15.05 14.12
CA LEU A 501 -10.63 15.97 13.39
C LEU A 501 -10.77 15.61 11.91
N GLY A 502 -9.78 14.95 11.31
CA GLY A 502 -9.85 14.42 9.96
C GLY A 502 -10.92 13.33 9.75
N TYR A 503 -11.45 12.74 10.82
CA TYR A 503 -12.58 11.81 10.79
C TYR A 503 -13.93 12.48 11.08
N ILE A 504 -13.93 13.75 11.46
CA ILE A 504 -15.13 14.50 11.83
C ILE A 504 -15.56 15.37 10.64
N GLY A 505 -16.85 15.31 10.31
CA GLY A 505 -17.43 16.14 9.26
C GLY A 505 -17.31 17.63 9.58
N ASP A 506 -17.03 18.46 8.58
CA ASP A 506 -16.87 19.92 8.74
C ASP A 506 -18.03 20.61 9.45
N GLY A 507 -19.26 20.11 9.28
CA GLY A 507 -20.46 20.63 9.94
C GLY A 507 -20.53 20.32 11.44
N HIS A 508 -19.66 19.45 11.95
CA HIS A 508 -19.58 19.06 13.35
C HIS A 508 -18.36 19.67 14.05
N ILE A 509 -17.57 20.50 13.36
CA ILE A 509 -16.37 21.16 13.89
C ILE A 509 -16.65 22.65 14.08
N SER A 510 -16.52 23.12 15.32
CA SER A 510 -16.57 24.54 15.66
C SER A 510 -15.17 25.14 15.54
N ARG A 511 -14.99 26.08 14.60
CA ARG A 511 -13.73 26.79 14.36
C ARG A 511 -13.80 28.21 14.96
N GLY A 512 -12.72 28.65 15.60
CA GLY A 512 -12.56 29.99 16.19
C GLY A 512 -12.58 30.01 17.72
N GLY A 513 -11.74 30.84 18.34
CA GLY A 513 -11.64 30.99 19.80
C GLY A 513 -10.20 31.24 20.27
N SER A 514 -9.31 30.27 20.08
CA SER A 514 -7.86 30.35 20.36
C SER A 514 -7.07 30.06 19.07
N PHE A 515 -5.91 30.71 18.93
CA PHE A 515 -4.97 30.48 17.81
C PHE A 515 -4.08 29.25 18.03
N ASP A 516 -4.20 28.58 19.17
CA ASP A 516 -3.32 27.48 19.60
C ASP A 516 -3.84 26.10 19.21
N TYR A 517 -5.07 26.01 18.68
CA TYR A 517 -5.73 24.75 18.33
C TYR A 517 -6.34 24.78 16.93
N PRO A 518 -6.42 23.63 16.24
CA PRO A 518 -7.03 23.55 14.90
C PRO A 518 -8.57 23.71 14.91
N ALA A 519 -9.19 23.52 16.08
CA ALA A 519 -10.62 23.74 16.31
C ALA A 519 -10.87 24.12 17.77
N ARG A 520 -12.02 24.73 18.06
CA ARG A 520 -12.47 25.01 19.43
C ARG A 520 -13.14 23.81 20.05
N SER A 521 -14.08 23.20 19.32
CA SER A 521 -14.81 22.02 19.77
C SER A 521 -15.33 21.23 18.59
N PHE A 522 -15.71 19.98 18.81
CA PHE A 522 -16.35 19.14 17.79
C PHE A 522 -17.37 18.19 18.38
N ALA A 523 -18.29 17.69 17.56
CA ALA A 523 -19.25 16.64 17.91
C ALA A 523 -18.99 15.39 17.06
N VAL A 524 -19.33 14.21 17.60
CA VAL A 524 -19.09 12.92 16.93
C VAL A 524 -20.42 12.19 16.72
N THR A 525 -20.75 11.86 15.47
CA THR A 525 -21.95 11.08 15.13
C THR A 525 -21.74 9.58 15.33
N ALA A 526 -22.80 8.78 15.11
CA ALA A 526 -22.68 7.33 15.17
C ALA A 526 -21.75 6.77 14.08
N GLU A 527 -21.83 7.32 12.87
CA GLU A 527 -20.98 6.94 11.73
C GLU A 527 -19.51 7.29 11.99
N GLU A 528 -19.25 8.48 12.54
CA GLU A 528 -17.91 8.94 12.88
C GLU A 528 -17.31 8.12 14.03
N ARG A 529 -18.12 7.73 15.03
CA ARG A 529 -17.68 6.79 16.09
C ARG A 529 -17.25 5.44 15.52
N VAL A 530 -17.96 4.92 14.51
CA VAL A 530 -17.55 3.69 13.83
C VAL A 530 -16.23 3.90 13.08
N ALA A 531 -16.08 5.02 12.37
CA ALA A 531 -14.84 5.34 11.66
C ALA A 531 -13.63 5.49 12.58
N LEU A 532 -13.80 6.15 13.74
CA LEU A 532 -12.76 6.30 14.76
C LEU A 532 -12.37 4.94 15.39
N ARG A 533 -13.34 4.05 15.65
CA ARG A 533 -13.04 2.68 16.16
C ARG A 533 -12.27 1.85 15.13
N LEU A 534 -12.63 1.95 13.86
CA LEU A 534 -11.88 1.28 12.79
C LEU A 534 -10.45 1.80 12.70
N PHE A 535 -10.23 3.11 12.84
CA PHE A 535 -8.90 3.68 12.90
C PHE A 535 -8.09 3.15 14.10
N GLN A 536 -8.70 3.08 15.30
CA GLN A 536 -8.02 2.50 16.48
C GLN A 536 -7.60 1.04 16.26
N GLN A 537 -8.39 0.26 15.53
CA GLN A 537 -8.04 -1.13 15.20
C GLN A 537 -6.89 -1.21 14.20
N GLN A 538 -6.87 -0.31 13.22
CA GLN A 538 -5.86 -0.28 12.15
C GLN A 538 -4.48 0.20 12.60
N VAL A 539 -4.43 1.10 13.58
CA VAL A 539 -3.15 1.64 14.09
C VAL A 539 -2.52 0.72 15.15
N ARG A 540 -3.31 -0.17 15.77
CA ARG A 540 -2.85 -1.16 16.75
C ARG A 540 -2.47 -2.51 16.14
N SER A 541 -2.89 -2.78 14.91
CA SER A 541 -2.53 -3.95 14.11
C SER A 541 -1.24 -3.68 13.35
#